data_AF-A0A960ZUZ9-F1
#
_entry.id   AF-A0A960ZUZ9-F1
#
_cell.length_a   1.000
_cell.length_b   1.000
_cell.length_c   1.000
_cell.angle_alpha   90.00
_cell.angle_beta   90.00
_cell.angle_gamma   90.00
#
_symmetry.space_group_name_H-M   'P 1'
#
loop_
_entity.id
_entity.type
_entity.pdbx_description
1 polymer ?
#
loop_
_entity_poly.entity_id
_entity_poly.type
_entity_poly.pdbx_seq_one_letter_code
_entity_poly.pdbx_strand_id
1 'polypeptide(L)'
;ETTEIFIVPIMDVDRVATGDGGKEANPRDHNRDWTAEPVYPEVAAAQARLLALVKDGRLKLFLDLHNPAPGDKHPFFFVGPEELLSPEGKVKRAQFMEQAFAHLTGPLAAEKRLRTTGASYHPLFRQISGMWVDANGNPDTVAACLETSWNTPHSTTAGYRDVGQKLAQAAAAYLKHR
;
A
#
# COMPACT_ATOMS: atom_id res chain seq x y z
N GLU A 1 0.92 -5.14 -24.91
CA GLU A 1 0.95 -5.79 -23.58
C GLU A 1 -0.32 -5.47 -22.82
N THR A 2 -0.79 -6.36 -21.94
CA THR A 2 -2.02 -6.16 -21.15
C THR A 2 -1.68 -6.18 -19.66
N THR A 3 -2.06 -5.13 -18.92
CA THR A 3 -1.97 -5.09 -17.46
C THR A 3 -3.25 -5.65 -16.84
N GLU A 4 -3.10 -6.55 -15.88
CA GLU A 4 -4.19 -7.04 -15.04
C GLU A 4 -4.16 -6.30 -13.69
N ILE A 5 -5.31 -5.80 -13.24
CA ILE A 5 -5.43 -5.07 -11.97
C ILE A 5 -6.35 -5.85 -11.04
N PHE A 6 -5.84 -6.22 -9.87
CA PHE A 6 -6.62 -6.81 -8.79
C PHE A 6 -6.92 -5.75 -7.74
N ILE A 7 -8.20 -5.58 -7.43
CA ILE A 7 -8.66 -4.63 -6.42
C ILE A 7 -9.47 -5.40 -5.39
N VAL A 8 -9.09 -5.25 -4.12
CA VAL A 8 -9.93 -5.60 -2.97
C VAL A 8 -10.51 -4.28 -2.45
N PRO A 9 -11.78 -3.94 -2.75
CA PRO A 9 -12.31 -2.62 -2.43
C PRO A 9 -12.37 -2.32 -0.94
N ILE A 10 -12.67 -3.35 -0.14
CA ILE A 10 -12.71 -3.28 1.32
C ILE A 10 -12.07 -4.56 1.83
N MET A 11 -10.99 -4.42 2.58
CA MET A 11 -10.26 -5.55 3.14
C MET A 11 -10.98 -6.11 4.37
N ASP A 12 -11.37 -5.22 5.28
CA ASP A 12 -12.02 -5.56 6.55
C ASP A 12 -13.48 -5.10 6.55
N VAL A 13 -14.36 -5.91 5.96
CA VAL A 13 -15.79 -5.58 5.80
C VAL A 13 -16.51 -5.56 7.14
N ASP A 14 -16.14 -6.45 8.06
CA ASP A 14 -16.81 -6.62 9.35
C ASP A 14 -16.61 -5.38 10.23
N ARG A 15 -15.39 -4.85 10.31
CA ARG A 15 -15.10 -3.63 11.08
C ARG A 15 -15.66 -2.37 10.44
N VAL A 16 -15.74 -2.31 9.12
CA VAL A 16 -16.45 -1.22 8.43
C VAL A 16 -17.93 -1.22 8.82
N ALA A 17 -18.56 -2.38 8.91
CA ALA A 17 -19.98 -2.48 9.27
C ALA A 17 -20.28 -2.03 10.70
N THR A 18 -19.32 -2.17 11.62
CA THR A 18 -19.46 -1.74 13.03
C THR A 18 -18.96 -0.32 13.29
N GLY A 19 -18.34 0.33 12.29
CA GLY A 19 -17.77 1.68 12.44
C GLY A 19 -16.45 1.71 13.20
N ASP A 20 -15.72 0.60 13.25
CA ASP A 20 -14.44 0.49 13.92
C ASP A 20 -13.33 1.22 13.12
N GLY A 21 -12.36 1.79 13.82
CA GLY A 21 -11.27 2.57 13.20
C GLY A 21 -10.15 1.75 12.54
N GLY A 22 -10.28 0.42 12.50
CA GLY A 22 -9.36 -0.48 11.79
C GLY A 22 -7.95 -0.63 12.40
N LYS A 23 -7.71 -0.12 13.62
CA LYS A 23 -6.44 -0.25 14.33
C LYS A 23 -6.62 -1.03 15.62
N GLU A 24 -5.59 -1.80 15.99
CA GLU A 24 -5.51 -2.52 17.27
C GLU A 24 -6.72 -3.46 17.49
N ALA A 25 -7.24 -4.02 16.39
CA ALA A 25 -8.37 -4.94 16.44
C ALA A 25 -8.03 -6.21 17.24
N ASN A 26 -9.05 -6.79 17.87
CA ASN A 26 -8.94 -8.09 18.54
C ASN A 26 -9.39 -9.22 17.58
N PRO A 27 -8.68 -10.37 17.55
CA PRO A 27 -7.52 -10.71 18.38
C PRO A 27 -6.18 -10.21 17.82
N ARG A 28 -6.17 -9.64 16.61
CA ARG A 28 -4.99 -9.04 15.98
C ARG A 28 -5.40 -7.86 15.10
N ASP A 29 -4.54 -6.85 14.99
CA ASP A 29 -4.70 -5.79 14.00
C ASP A 29 -4.59 -6.39 12.57
N HIS A 30 -5.51 -6.06 11.67
CA HIS A 30 -5.54 -6.58 10.29
C HIS A 30 -4.22 -6.36 9.55
N ASN A 31 -3.60 -5.19 9.71
CA ASN A 31 -2.32 -4.88 9.09
C ASN A 31 -1.12 -5.31 9.97
N ARG A 32 -1.35 -6.19 10.95
CA ARG A 32 -0.33 -6.99 11.63
C ARG A 32 -0.58 -8.49 11.46
N ASP A 33 -1.60 -8.88 10.69
CA ASP A 33 -1.99 -10.27 10.51
C ASP A 33 -1.31 -10.97 9.33
N TRP A 34 -0.41 -10.27 8.64
CA TRP A 34 0.35 -10.80 7.50
C TRP A 34 1.46 -11.74 7.97
N THR A 35 1.06 -12.91 8.46
CA THR A 35 1.90 -13.95 9.03
C THR A 35 1.72 -15.25 8.23
N ALA A 36 2.39 -16.34 8.65
CA ALA A 36 2.16 -17.66 8.05
C ALA A 36 0.80 -18.26 8.44
N GLU A 37 0.21 -17.81 9.56
CA GLU A 37 -1.08 -18.25 10.08
C GLU A 37 -1.93 -17.01 10.39
N PRO A 38 -2.51 -16.36 9.36
CA PRO A 38 -3.42 -15.24 9.55
C PRO A 38 -4.64 -15.66 10.37
N VAL A 39 -5.07 -14.78 11.26
CA VAL A 39 -6.35 -14.90 11.95
C VAL A 39 -7.50 -14.67 10.97
N TYR A 40 -7.34 -13.71 10.07
CA TYR A 40 -8.40 -13.24 9.18
C TYR A 40 -8.37 -13.98 7.85
N PRO A 41 -9.47 -14.65 7.45
CA PRO A 41 -9.52 -15.40 6.20
C PRO A 41 -9.28 -14.52 4.96
N GLU A 42 -9.66 -13.25 5.02
CA GLU A 42 -9.44 -12.29 3.95
C GLU A 42 -7.95 -11.94 3.76
N VAL A 43 -7.16 -11.90 4.84
CA VAL A 43 -5.69 -11.72 4.77
C VAL A 43 -5.06 -12.98 4.17
N ALA A 44 -5.50 -14.17 4.60
CA ALA A 44 -5.05 -15.43 4.00
C ALA A 44 -5.38 -15.51 2.50
N ALA A 45 -6.57 -15.08 2.09
CA ALA A 45 -6.98 -15.03 0.69
C ALA A 45 -6.14 -14.04 -0.13
N ALA A 46 -5.85 -12.86 0.43
CA ALA A 46 -4.97 -11.87 -0.21
C ALA A 46 -3.55 -12.43 -0.38
N GLN A 47 -2.97 -13.05 0.65
CA GLN A 47 -1.65 -13.70 0.56
C GLN A 47 -1.64 -14.80 -0.51
N ALA A 48 -2.66 -15.67 -0.55
CA ALA A 48 -2.75 -16.73 -1.56
C ALA A 48 -2.80 -16.16 -2.99
N ARG A 49 -3.57 -15.08 -3.21
CA ARG A 49 -3.62 -14.40 -4.52
C ARG A 49 -2.27 -13.80 -4.90
N LEU A 50 -1.60 -13.14 -3.96
CA LEU A 50 -0.29 -12.52 -4.19
C LEU A 50 0.78 -13.57 -4.49
N LEU A 51 0.83 -14.68 -3.74
CA LEU A 51 1.77 -15.78 -3.99
C LEU A 51 1.55 -16.44 -5.35
N ALA A 52 0.29 -16.57 -5.80
CA ALA A 52 0.00 -17.05 -7.15
C ALA A 52 0.58 -16.12 -8.22
N LEU A 53 0.44 -14.80 -8.06
CA LEU A 53 1.02 -13.81 -8.97
C LEU A 53 2.56 -13.83 -8.92
N VAL A 54 3.15 -13.98 -7.74
CA VAL A 54 4.61 -14.10 -7.57
C VAL A 54 5.15 -15.33 -8.28
N LYS A 55 4.49 -16.49 -8.10
CA LYS A 55 4.87 -17.75 -8.75
C LYS A 55 4.92 -17.62 -10.27
N ASP A 56 4.01 -16.83 -10.84
CA ASP A 56 3.96 -16.57 -12.28
C ASP A 56 4.88 -15.41 -12.73
N GLY A 57 5.58 -14.74 -11.81
CA GLY A 57 6.42 -13.57 -12.12
C GLY A 57 5.65 -12.29 -12.43
N ARG A 58 4.37 -12.22 -12.02
CA ARG A 58 3.40 -11.21 -12.45
C ARG A 58 3.10 -10.13 -11.42
N LEU A 59 3.59 -10.24 -10.18
CA LEU A 59 3.35 -9.23 -9.15
C LEU A 59 4.30 -8.04 -9.34
N LYS A 60 3.85 -6.98 -10.01
CA LYS A 60 4.69 -5.79 -10.31
C LYS A 60 4.53 -4.64 -9.33
N LEU A 61 3.32 -4.45 -8.82
CA LEU A 61 2.97 -3.34 -7.92
C LEU A 61 1.92 -3.80 -6.91
N PHE A 62 2.17 -3.52 -5.64
CA PHE A 62 1.24 -3.72 -4.52
C PHE A 62 1.04 -2.37 -3.82
N LEU A 63 -0.22 -1.97 -3.67
CA LEU A 63 -0.62 -0.73 -3.02
C LEU A 63 -1.58 -1.05 -1.88
N ASP A 64 -1.20 -0.68 -0.67
CA ASP A 64 -2.05 -0.70 0.51
C ASP A 64 -2.59 0.72 0.76
N LEU A 65 -3.90 0.89 0.95
CA LEU A 65 -4.53 2.21 1.00
C LEU A 65 -5.10 2.46 2.39
N HIS A 66 -4.57 3.49 3.07
CA HIS A 66 -4.87 3.79 4.47
C HIS A 66 -5.25 5.26 4.68
N ASN A 67 -5.58 5.58 5.92
CA ASN A 67 -5.73 6.94 6.41
C ASN A 67 -4.83 7.19 7.65
N PRO A 68 -4.19 8.37 7.73
CA PRO A 68 -3.20 8.63 8.76
C PRO A 68 -3.83 9.16 10.06
N ALA A 69 -3.01 9.69 10.96
CA ALA A 69 -3.49 10.39 12.15
C ALA A 69 -4.20 11.71 11.75
N PRO A 70 -5.10 12.27 12.60
CA PRO A 70 -5.86 13.47 12.27
C PRO A 70 -5.00 14.72 11.96
N GLY A 71 -3.73 14.72 12.41
CA GLY A 71 -2.78 15.81 12.19
C GLY A 71 -2.09 15.78 10.83
N ASP A 72 -2.09 14.65 10.12
CA ASP A 72 -1.45 14.54 8.81
C ASP A 72 -2.36 15.14 7.73
N LYS A 73 -2.03 16.36 7.28
CA LYS A 73 -2.87 17.15 6.35
C LYS A 73 -2.58 16.94 4.86
N HIS A 74 -1.52 16.20 4.54
CA HIS A 74 -1.17 15.82 3.18
C HIS A 74 -0.99 14.30 3.09
N PRO A 75 -1.41 13.66 1.99
CA PRO A 75 -1.11 12.25 1.77
C PRO A 75 0.39 11.98 1.75
N PHE A 76 0.81 10.77 2.11
CA PHE A 76 2.22 10.37 2.07
C PHE A 76 2.34 8.87 1.91
N PHE A 77 3.54 8.41 1.57
CA PHE A 77 3.82 6.98 1.42
C PHE A 77 4.63 6.42 2.58
N PHE A 78 4.22 5.24 3.04
CA PHE A 78 5.08 4.30 3.76
C PHE A 78 5.66 3.27 2.79
N VAL A 79 6.95 2.96 2.95
CA VAL A 79 7.66 1.91 2.21
C VAL A 79 8.57 1.11 3.15
N GLY A 80 8.99 -0.09 2.72
CA GLY A 80 9.97 -0.86 3.46
C GLY A 80 11.37 -0.23 3.49
N PRO A 81 12.21 -0.58 4.49
CA PRO A 81 13.61 -0.14 4.54
C PRO A 81 14.39 -0.61 3.29
N GLU A 82 15.22 0.27 2.72
CA GLU A 82 15.91 -0.04 1.46
C GLU A 82 16.87 -1.22 1.59
N GLU A 83 17.46 -1.42 2.76
CA GLU A 83 18.38 -2.52 3.06
C GLU A 83 17.73 -3.91 2.91
N LEU A 84 16.40 -3.98 2.89
CA LEU A 84 15.65 -5.21 2.66
C LEU A 84 15.31 -5.44 1.18
N LEU A 85 15.59 -4.47 0.31
CA LEU A 85 15.29 -4.56 -1.13
C LEU A 85 16.51 -4.97 -1.94
N SER A 86 16.24 -5.72 -3.02
CA SER A 86 17.23 -5.98 -4.06
C SER A 86 17.66 -4.68 -4.75
N PRO A 87 18.84 -4.63 -5.42
CA PRO A 87 19.22 -3.46 -6.22
C PRO A 87 18.18 -3.08 -7.28
N GLU A 88 17.56 -4.07 -7.93
CA GLU A 88 16.47 -3.84 -8.87
C GLU A 88 15.23 -3.25 -8.18
N GLY A 89 14.80 -3.82 -7.06
CA GLY A 89 13.65 -3.34 -6.30
C GLY A 89 13.80 -1.88 -5.85
N LYS A 90 15.02 -1.46 -5.47
CA LYS A 90 15.32 -0.05 -5.17
C LYS A 90 15.05 0.86 -6.36
N VAL A 91 15.55 0.49 -7.54
CA VAL A 91 15.33 1.24 -8.79
C VAL A 91 13.85 1.28 -9.14
N LYS A 92 13.17 0.13 -9.09
CA LYS A 92 11.75 0.02 -9.42
C LYS A 92 10.86 0.83 -8.47
N ARG A 93 11.16 0.83 -7.18
CA ARG A 93 10.45 1.66 -6.20
C ARG A 93 10.69 3.15 -6.46
N ALA A 94 11.93 3.56 -6.74
CA ALA A 94 12.23 4.96 -7.08
C ALA A 94 11.45 5.42 -8.32
N GLN A 95 11.41 4.60 -9.37
CA GLN A 95 10.63 4.87 -10.58
C GLN A 95 9.13 5.01 -10.31
N PHE A 96 8.54 4.13 -9.48
CA PHE A 96 7.14 4.26 -9.12
C PHE A 96 6.88 5.53 -8.28
N MET A 97 7.74 5.85 -7.32
CA MET A 97 7.59 7.05 -6.48
C MET A 97 7.70 8.34 -7.29
N GLU A 98 8.57 8.39 -8.30
CA GLU A 98 8.63 9.50 -9.24
C GLU A 98 7.28 9.72 -9.95
N GLN A 99 6.68 8.64 -10.47
CA GLN A 99 5.36 8.72 -11.10
C GLN A 99 4.28 9.11 -10.09
N ALA A 100 4.29 8.55 -8.89
CA ALA A 100 3.33 8.87 -7.84
C ALA A 100 3.36 10.36 -7.48
N PHE A 101 4.54 10.93 -7.23
CA PHE A 101 4.69 12.35 -6.88
C PHE A 101 4.42 13.30 -8.05
N ALA A 102 4.63 12.86 -9.29
CA ALA A 102 4.28 13.66 -10.46
C ALA A 102 2.75 13.78 -10.67
N HIS A 103 1.98 12.76 -10.28
CA HIS A 103 0.53 12.71 -10.53
C HIS A 103 -0.31 13.10 -9.30
N LEU A 104 0.11 12.72 -8.09
CA LEU A 104 -0.58 13.04 -6.82
C LEU A 104 -0.34 14.51 -6.44
N THR A 105 -1.02 15.40 -7.16
CA THR A 105 -0.93 16.85 -7.06
C THR A 105 -2.26 17.47 -6.64
N GLY A 106 -2.29 18.78 -6.40
CA GLY A 106 -3.51 19.50 -6.01
C GLY A 106 -3.76 19.52 -4.50
N PRO A 107 -5.01 19.66 -4.04
CA PRO A 107 -5.30 19.90 -2.63
C PRO A 107 -4.95 18.74 -1.69
N LEU A 108 -4.96 17.50 -2.20
CA LEU A 108 -4.45 16.31 -1.54
C LEU A 108 -3.16 15.82 -2.22
N ALA A 109 -2.21 16.73 -2.48
CA ALA A 109 -0.91 16.37 -3.03
C ALA A 109 -0.08 15.54 -2.04
N ALA A 110 0.61 14.52 -2.55
CA ALA A 110 1.44 13.67 -1.72
C ALA A 110 2.74 14.38 -1.30
N GLU A 111 3.13 14.23 -0.03
CA GLU A 111 4.43 14.64 0.46
C GLU A 111 5.53 13.88 -0.27
N LYS A 112 6.55 14.59 -0.78
CA LYS A 112 7.68 13.98 -1.51
C LYS A 112 8.66 13.22 -0.60
N ARG A 113 8.36 13.14 0.71
CA ARG A 113 9.17 12.43 1.69
C ARG A 113 8.53 11.09 2.01
N LEU A 114 9.27 10.02 1.76
CA LEU A 114 8.87 8.68 2.16
C LEU A 114 9.02 8.51 3.67
N ARG A 115 8.08 7.79 4.28
CA ARG A 115 8.17 7.28 5.64
C ARG A 115 8.51 5.78 5.57
N THR A 116 9.20 5.27 6.60
CA THR A 116 9.72 3.90 6.57
C THR A 116 9.00 3.00 7.58
N THR A 117 8.52 1.86 7.10
CA THR A 117 7.94 0.79 7.93
C THR A 117 9.05 -0.14 8.42
N GLY A 118 9.83 0.31 9.41
CA GLY A 118 10.97 -0.43 9.96
C GLY A 118 10.82 -0.85 11.43
N ALA A 119 11.88 -1.41 12.00
CA ALA A 119 11.90 -1.83 13.41
C ALA A 119 11.64 -0.66 14.39
N SER A 120 12.05 0.56 14.03
CA SER A 120 11.75 1.78 14.81
C SER A 120 10.30 2.24 14.70
N TYR A 121 9.56 1.80 13.68
CA TYR A 121 8.16 2.12 13.48
C TYR A 121 7.25 1.19 14.30
N HIS A 122 7.49 -0.13 14.25
CA HIS A 122 6.69 -1.10 14.99
C HIS A 122 7.44 -2.43 15.23
N PRO A 123 7.33 -3.08 16.41
CA PRO A 123 8.01 -4.35 16.68
C PRO A 123 7.58 -5.48 15.72
N LEU A 124 6.32 -5.48 15.30
CA LEU A 124 5.77 -6.41 14.32
C LEU A 124 5.88 -5.93 12.87
N PHE A 125 6.81 -5.03 12.52
CA PHE A 125 6.84 -4.43 11.18
C PHE A 125 6.89 -5.46 10.04
N ARG A 126 7.54 -6.62 10.25
CA ARG A 126 7.59 -7.71 9.27
C ARG A 126 6.24 -8.39 9.00
N GLN A 127 5.26 -8.18 9.87
CA GLN A 127 3.89 -8.71 9.77
C GLN A 127 2.92 -7.67 9.18
N ILE A 128 3.45 -6.56 8.66
CA ILE A 128 2.69 -5.52 7.96
C ILE A 128 2.65 -5.87 6.47
N SER A 129 1.52 -5.64 5.82
CA SER A 129 1.24 -5.98 4.42
C SER A 129 2.41 -5.67 3.47
N GLY A 130 2.87 -4.42 3.42
CA GLY A 130 3.93 -3.98 2.54
C GLY A 130 5.26 -4.69 2.82
N MET A 131 5.57 -4.96 4.09
CA MET A 131 6.79 -5.68 4.47
C MET A 131 6.73 -7.17 4.13
N TRP A 132 5.54 -7.76 4.29
CA TRP A 132 5.32 -9.13 3.87
C TRP A 132 5.44 -9.26 2.35
N VAL A 133 4.92 -8.29 1.58
CA VAL A 133 5.09 -8.27 0.12
C VAL A 133 6.54 -8.04 -0.29
N ASP A 134 7.27 -7.12 0.35
CA ASP A 134 8.70 -6.93 0.08
C ASP A 134 9.50 -8.23 0.30
N ALA A 135 9.12 -9.03 1.29
CA ALA A 135 9.80 -10.30 1.60
C ALA A 135 9.42 -11.47 0.68
N ASN A 136 8.22 -11.45 0.07
CA ASN A 136 7.68 -12.57 -0.72
C ASN A 136 7.48 -12.23 -2.20
N GLY A 137 7.68 -10.97 -2.61
CA GLY A 137 7.50 -10.49 -3.97
C GLY A 137 8.55 -10.99 -4.96
N ASN A 138 8.32 -10.73 -6.24
CA ASN A 138 9.35 -10.86 -7.26
C ASN A 138 10.46 -9.81 -7.03
N PRO A 139 11.70 -10.01 -7.54
CA PRO A 139 12.81 -9.06 -7.35
C PRO A 139 12.50 -7.62 -7.79
N ASP A 140 11.50 -7.47 -8.66
CA ASP A 140 11.07 -6.23 -9.29
C ASP A 140 9.67 -5.77 -8.84
N THR A 141 9.09 -6.42 -7.83
CA THR A 141 7.86 -6.00 -7.14
C THR A 141 8.09 -4.72 -6.35
N VAL A 142 7.15 -3.78 -6.44
CA VAL A 142 7.11 -2.60 -5.58
C VAL A 142 5.93 -2.71 -4.61
N ALA A 143 6.20 -2.61 -3.31
CA ALA A 143 5.17 -2.45 -2.29
C ALA A 143 5.20 -1.03 -1.71
N ALA A 144 4.02 -0.40 -1.57
CA ALA A 144 3.89 0.88 -0.92
C ALA A 144 2.53 1.01 -0.24
N CYS A 145 2.47 1.71 0.89
CA CYS A 145 1.23 2.11 1.53
C CYS A 145 1.00 3.60 1.30
N LEU A 146 -0.13 3.97 0.69
CA LEU A 146 -0.57 5.36 0.57
C LEU A 146 -1.50 5.70 1.73
N GLU A 147 -1.06 6.64 2.56
CA GLU A 147 -1.86 7.22 3.62
C GLU A 147 -2.56 8.47 3.08
N THR A 148 -3.88 8.45 2.97
CA THR A 148 -4.67 9.58 2.46
C THR A 148 -5.32 10.35 3.61
N SER A 149 -4.98 11.63 3.76
CA SER A 149 -5.52 12.50 4.80
C SER A 149 -7.06 12.50 4.83
N TRP A 150 -7.62 12.44 6.03
CA TRP A 150 -9.07 12.37 6.25
C TRP A 150 -9.66 13.56 7.01
N ASN A 151 -8.81 14.43 7.56
CA ASN A 151 -9.24 15.58 8.35
C ASN A 151 -8.82 16.90 7.69
N THR A 152 -9.30 17.13 6.46
CA THR A 152 -9.04 18.34 5.66
C THR A 152 -10.32 18.81 4.96
N PRO A 153 -10.40 20.08 4.50
CA PRO A 153 -11.53 20.55 3.68
C PRO A 153 -11.75 19.77 2.37
N HIS A 154 -10.74 19.02 1.93
CA HIS A 154 -10.78 18.23 0.69
C HIS A 154 -11.00 16.73 0.96
N SER A 155 -11.12 16.32 2.22
CA SER A 155 -11.43 14.95 2.66
C SER A 155 -12.91 14.62 2.40
N THR A 156 -13.24 14.53 1.12
CA THR A 156 -14.60 14.31 0.60
C THR A 156 -14.57 13.15 -0.38
N THR A 157 -15.72 12.56 -0.69
CA THR A 157 -15.82 11.51 -1.72
C THR A 157 -15.24 11.95 -3.06
N ALA A 158 -15.43 13.21 -3.45
CA ALA A 158 -14.84 13.76 -4.68
C ALA A 158 -13.31 13.87 -4.57
N GLY A 159 -12.78 14.32 -3.44
CA GLY A 159 -11.34 14.38 -3.19
C GLY A 159 -10.68 13.00 -3.22
N TYR A 160 -11.31 11.99 -2.61
CA TYR A 160 -10.79 10.61 -2.64
C TYR A 160 -10.87 9.97 -4.03
N ARG A 161 -11.90 10.27 -4.81
CA ARG A 161 -11.97 9.84 -6.22
C ARG A 161 -10.86 10.47 -7.05
N ASP A 162 -10.55 11.75 -6.83
CA ASP A 162 -9.43 12.44 -7.49
C ASP A 162 -8.08 11.80 -7.11
N VAL A 163 -7.85 11.52 -5.82
CA VAL A 163 -6.65 10.78 -5.36
C VAL A 163 -6.56 9.41 -6.03
N GLY A 164 -7.64 8.63 -6.03
CA GLY A 164 -7.68 7.31 -6.65
C GLY A 164 -7.42 7.34 -8.16
N GLN A 165 -8.00 8.31 -8.88
CA GLN A 165 -7.75 8.53 -10.30
C GLN A 165 -6.28 8.87 -10.58
N LYS A 166 -5.69 9.77 -9.79
CA LYS A 166 -4.28 10.18 -9.93
C LYS A 166 -3.32 9.04 -9.59
N LEU A 167 -3.63 8.25 -8.56
CA LEU A 167 -2.88 7.04 -8.23
C LEU A 167 -2.92 6.01 -9.37
N ALA A 168 -4.09 5.81 -9.98
CA ALA A 168 -4.23 4.93 -11.13
C ALA A 168 -3.45 5.43 -12.36
N GLN A 169 -3.41 6.75 -12.59
CA GLN A 169 -2.58 7.36 -13.64
C GLN A 169 -1.08 7.15 -13.37
N ALA A 170 -0.63 7.34 -12.12
CA ALA A 170 0.74 7.06 -11.73
C ALA A 170 1.12 5.58 -11.95
N ALA A 171 0.25 4.65 -11.53
CA ALA A 171 0.45 3.22 -11.73
C ALA A 171 0.51 2.87 -13.23
N ALA A 172 -0.37 3.44 -14.05
CA ALA A 172 -0.36 3.22 -15.50
C ALA A 172 0.93 3.77 -16.15
N ALA A 173 1.37 4.98 -15.78
CA ALA A 173 2.61 5.57 -16.28
C ALA A 173 3.84 4.73 -15.89
N TYR A 174 3.87 4.22 -14.67
CA TYR A 174 4.92 3.33 -14.19
C TYR A 174 4.95 1.99 -14.93
N LEU A 175 3.80 1.36 -15.15
CA LEU A 175 3.69 0.02 -15.76
C LEU A 175 3.87 0.04 -17.29
N LYS A 176 3.68 1.17 -17.96
CA LYS A 176 3.79 1.29 -19.44
C LYS A 176 5.16 0.90 -19.99
N HIS A 177 6.20 0.91 -19.16
CA HIS A 177 7.58 0.64 -19.55
C HIS A 177 8.14 -0.66 -18.94
N ARG A 178 7.26 -1.61 -18.59
CA ARG A 178 7.62 -2.85 -17.89
C ARG A 178 7.17 -4.11 -18.61
#